data_AF-A0A2G9XFH4-F1
#
_entry.id   AF-A0A2G9XFH4-F1
#
_cell.length_a   1.000
_cell.length_b   1.000
_cell.length_c   1.000
_cell.angle_alpha   90.00
_cell.angle_beta   90.00
_cell.angle_gamma   90.00
#
_symmetry.space_group_name_H-M   'P 1'
#
loop_
_entity.id
_entity.type
_entity.pdbx_description
1 polymer ?
#
loop_
_entity_poly.entity_id
_entity_poly.type
_entity_poly.pdbx_seq_one_letter_code
_entity_poly.pdbx_strand_id
1 'polypeptide(L)'
;MKELNLTEEQTTKTNVLRNTHLKEIKPLQDTLFSKSGELRLLWLETDPDRDKIMALQKEIRTLRDQMEDKNISYRLAILKILTPEQRNKLVGSRWGAGLGSGPRQGGR
;
A
#
# COMPACT_ATOMS: atom_id res chain seq x y z
N MET A 1 5.05 -15.18 -2.42
CA MET A 1 4.10 -15.99 -1.61
C MET A 1 4.00 -17.43 -2.12
N LYS A 2 3.71 -17.69 -3.41
CA LYS A 2 3.67 -19.06 -3.96
C LYS A 2 4.99 -19.84 -3.83
N GLU A 3 6.12 -19.14 -3.79
CA GLU A 3 7.48 -19.71 -3.68
C GLU A 3 7.90 -20.12 -2.25
N LEU A 4 7.06 -19.89 -1.25
CA LEU A 4 7.42 -20.11 0.17
C LEU A 4 7.06 -21.51 0.70
N ASN A 5 6.46 -22.37 -0.12
CA ASN A 5 5.98 -23.71 0.27
C ASN A 5 5.24 -23.67 1.62
N LEU A 6 4.20 -22.85 1.70
CA LEU A 6 3.41 -22.67 2.92
C LEU A 6 2.65 -23.95 3.26
N THR A 7 2.55 -24.28 4.54
CA THR A 7 1.63 -25.34 4.99
C THR A 7 0.17 -24.92 4.79
N GLU A 8 -0.77 -25.86 4.85
CA GLU A 8 -2.20 -25.57 4.75
C GLU A 8 -2.66 -24.61 5.87
N GLU A 9 -2.17 -24.82 7.09
CA GLU A 9 -2.43 -23.92 8.23
C GLU A 9 -1.84 -22.51 8.03
N GLN A 10 -0.62 -22.39 7.49
CA GLN A 10 -0.03 -21.09 7.19
C GLN A 10 -0.80 -20.38 6.07
N THR A 11 -1.27 -21.14 5.08
CA THR A 11 -2.04 -20.63 3.94
C THR A 11 -3.40 -20.08 4.40
N THR A 12 -4.13 -20.82 5.23
CA THR A 12 -5.42 -20.37 5.77
C THR A 12 -5.26 -19.09 6.60
N LYS A 13 -4.30 -19.06 7.54
CA LYS A 13 -4.01 -17.86 8.36
C LYS A 13 -3.61 -16.66 7.50
N THR A 14 -2.76 -16.87 6.49
CA THR A 14 -2.34 -15.83 5.54
C THR A 14 -3.51 -15.29 4.72
N ASN A 15 -4.42 -16.16 4.26
CA ASN A 15 -5.58 -15.75 3.49
C ASN A 15 -6.58 -14.93 4.34
N VAL A 16 -6.79 -15.32 5.59
CA VAL A 16 -7.61 -14.53 6.53
C VAL A 16 -7.02 -13.14 6.73
N LEU A 17 -5.73 -13.04 7.04
CA LEU A 17 -5.05 -11.74 7.19
C LEU A 17 -5.15 -10.89 5.93
N ARG A 18 -4.99 -11.50 4.75
CA ARG A 18 -5.11 -10.79 3.47
C ARG A 18 -6.53 -10.24 3.29
N ASN A 19 -7.55 -11.06 3.52
CA ASN A 19 -8.94 -10.65 3.35
C ASN A 19 -9.32 -9.53 4.34
N THR A 20 -8.88 -9.62 5.59
CA THR A 20 -9.08 -8.55 6.59
C THR A 20 -8.39 -7.27 6.17
N HIS A 21 -7.11 -7.35 5.79
CA HIS A 21 -6.35 -6.20 5.33
C HIS A 21 -7.00 -5.53 4.11
N LEU A 22 -7.44 -6.32 3.12
CA LEU A 22 -8.15 -5.81 1.93
C LEU A 22 -9.45 -5.08 2.31
N LYS A 23 -10.24 -5.64 3.23
CA LYS A 23 -11.47 -4.99 3.70
C LYS A 23 -11.19 -3.64 4.40
N GLU A 24 -10.10 -3.57 5.16
CA GLU A 24 -9.73 -2.34 5.87
C GLU A 24 -9.15 -1.25 4.96
N ILE A 25 -8.35 -1.61 3.95
CA ILE A 25 -7.74 -0.62 3.06
C ILE A 25 -8.68 -0.18 1.94
N LYS A 26 -9.67 -1.00 1.55
CA LYS A 26 -10.58 -0.71 0.45
C LYS A 26 -11.26 0.68 0.58
N PRO A 27 -11.87 1.05 1.71
CA PRO A 27 -12.46 2.38 1.86
C PRO A 27 -11.41 3.52 1.79
N LEU A 28 -10.19 3.28 2.29
CA LEU A 28 -9.10 4.26 2.18
C LEU A 28 -8.67 4.46 0.72
N GLN A 29 -8.57 3.38 -0.04
CA GLN A 29 -8.26 3.42 -1.47
C GLN A 29 -9.33 4.16 -2.27
N ASP A 30 -10.60 3.88 -2.00
CA ASP A 30 -11.72 4.52 -2.70
C ASP A 30 -11.75 6.03 -2.39
N THR A 31 -11.51 6.41 -1.13
CA THR A 31 -11.40 7.83 -0.73
C THR A 31 -10.19 8.50 -1.38
N LEU A 32 -9.03 7.82 -1.39
CA LEU A 32 -7.81 8.32 -2.02
C LEU A 32 -8.01 8.54 -3.52
N PHE A 33 -8.72 7.64 -4.19
CA PHE A 33 -9.04 7.76 -5.61
C PHE A 33 -9.91 8.99 -5.90
N SER A 34 -11.00 9.20 -5.12
CA SER A 34 -11.85 10.39 -5.23
C SER A 34 -11.04 11.67 -5.07
N LYS A 35 -10.28 11.79 -3.98
CA LYS A 35 -9.49 12.99 -3.68
C LYS A 35 -8.39 13.25 -4.69
N SER A 36 -7.79 12.19 -5.24
CA SER A 36 -6.80 12.33 -6.32
C SER A 36 -7.45 12.84 -7.62
N GLY A 37 -8.69 12.44 -7.89
CA GLY A 37 -9.50 12.96 -9.00
C GLY A 37 -9.84 14.44 -8.82
N GLU A 38 -10.32 14.81 -7.62
CA GLU A 38 -10.57 16.22 -7.25
C GLU A 38 -9.30 17.07 -7.38
N LEU A 39 -8.16 16.58 -6.92
CA LEU A 39 -6.88 17.28 -7.02
C LEU A 39 -6.50 17.49 -8.49
N ARG A 40 -6.70 16.48 -9.33
CA ARG A 40 -6.46 16.60 -10.77
C ARG A 40 -7.35 17.65 -11.41
N LEU A 41 -8.62 17.76 -11.00
CA LEU A 41 -9.53 18.80 -11.51
C LEU A 41 -9.08 20.20 -11.11
N LEU A 42 -8.65 20.41 -9.86
CA LEU A 42 -8.11 21.71 -9.41
C LEU A 42 -6.90 22.15 -10.22
N TRP A 43 -6.03 21.21 -10.62
CA TRP A 43 -4.89 21.50 -11.49
C TRP A 43 -5.26 21.83 -12.94
N LEU A 44 -6.47 21.55 -13.37
CA LEU A 44 -6.97 21.85 -14.72
C LEU A 44 -7.75 23.16 -14.79
N GLU A 45 -7.96 23.83 -13.66
CA GLU A 45 -8.60 25.15 -13.61
C GLU A 45 -7.71 26.21 -14.30
N THR A 46 -8.34 27.23 -14.89
CA THR A 46 -7.62 28.32 -15.58
C THR A 46 -6.77 29.15 -14.60
N ASP A 47 -7.22 29.26 -13.35
CA ASP A 47 -6.49 29.90 -12.26
C ASP A 47 -6.51 28.97 -11.03
N PRO A 48 -5.51 28.07 -10.89
CA PRO A 48 -5.50 27.07 -9.83
C PRO A 48 -5.37 27.68 -8.43
N ASP A 49 -6.34 27.38 -7.58
CA ASP A 49 -6.34 27.80 -6.17
C ASP A 49 -5.31 27.01 -5.35
N ARG A 50 -4.18 27.66 -5.05
CA ARG A 50 -3.08 27.08 -4.28
C ARG A 50 -3.52 26.51 -2.94
N ASP A 51 -4.39 27.20 -2.21
CA ASP A 51 -4.75 26.82 -0.85
C ASP A 51 -5.65 25.57 -0.88
N LYS A 52 -6.58 25.48 -1.83
CA LYS A 52 -7.38 24.26 -2.05
C LYS A 52 -6.51 23.08 -2.46
N ILE A 53 -5.57 23.28 -3.39
CA ILE A 53 -4.61 22.25 -3.81
C ILE A 53 -3.79 21.75 -2.62
N MET A 54 -3.27 22.65 -1.80
CA MET A 54 -2.47 22.29 -0.63
C MET A 54 -3.29 21.57 0.44
N ALA A 55 -4.54 21.98 0.69
CA ALA A 55 -5.44 21.32 1.62
C ALA A 55 -5.72 19.87 1.18
N LEU A 56 -6.15 19.69 -0.06
CA LEU A 56 -6.46 18.37 -0.61
C LEU A 56 -5.23 17.46 -0.69
N GLN A 57 -4.07 18.02 -1.02
CA GLN A 57 -2.80 17.30 -1.02
C GLN A 57 -2.41 16.80 0.38
N LYS A 58 -2.72 17.55 1.45
CA LYS A 58 -2.50 17.11 2.84
C LYS A 58 -3.40 15.94 3.20
N GLU A 59 -4.69 16.01 2.85
CA GLU A 59 -5.62 14.91 3.08
C GLU A 59 -5.20 13.62 2.36
N ILE A 60 -4.74 13.74 1.11
CA ILE A 60 -4.18 12.63 0.34
C ILE A 60 -2.97 12.02 1.04
N ARG A 61 -2.08 12.84 1.62
CA ARG A 61 -0.92 12.34 2.38
C ARG A 61 -1.37 11.56 3.61
N THR A 62 -2.28 12.12 4.40
CA THR A 62 -2.84 11.43 5.58
C THR A 62 -3.48 10.08 5.22
N LEU A 63 -4.22 10.00 4.12
CA LEU A 63 -4.79 8.72 3.65
C LEU A 63 -3.72 7.71 3.25
N ARG A 64 -2.64 8.16 2.60
CA ARG A 64 -1.50 7.30 2.24
C ARG A 64 -0.78 6.80 3.49
N ASP A 65 -0.57 7.66 4.48
CA ASP A 65 0.08 7.30 5.75
C ASP A 65 -0.74 6.22 6.46
N GLN A 66 -2.07 6.38 6.55
CA GLN A 66 -2.95 5.37 7.14
C GLN A 66 -2.92 4.03 6.39
N MET A 67 -2.85 4.07 5.06
CA MET A 67 -2.69 2.84 4.26
C MET A 67 -1.33 2.19 4.49
N GLU A 68 -0.26 2.97 4.62
CA GLU A 68 1.09 2.49 4.89
C GLU A 68 1.17 1.80 6.26
N ASP A 69 0.60 2.38 7.31
CA ASP A 69 0.51 1.77 8.64
C ASP A 69 -0.20 0.41 8.60
N LYS A 70 -1.31 0.32 7.86
CA LYS A 70 -2.05 -0.94 7.66
C LYS A 70 -1.24 -1.96 6.87
N ASN A 71 -0.49 -1.52 5.86
CA ASN A 71 0.39 -2.37 5.07
C ASN A 71 1.53 -2.93 5.92
N ILE A 72 2.18 -2.10 6.75
CA ILE A 72 3.25 -2.51 7.66
C ILE A 72 2.70 -3.52 8.66
N SER A 73 1.56 -3.22 9.28
CA SER A 73 0.89 -4.12 10.23
C SER A 73 0.58 -5.48 9.61
N TYR A 74 0.05 -5.51 8.39
CA TYR A 74 -0.21 -6.74 7.65
C TYR A 74 1.08 -7.52 7.34
N ARG A 75 2.15 -6.85 6.87
CA ARG A 75 3.43 -7.50 6.59
C ARG A 75 4.04 -8.10 7.86
N LEU A 76 4.01 -7.38 8.98
CA LEU A 76 4.50 -7.89 10.27
C LEU A 76 3.68 -9.10 10.74
N ALA A 77 2.36 -9.08 10.57
CA ALA A 77 1.49 -10.20 10.92
C ALA A 77 1.79 -11.45 10.07
N ILE A 78 2.05 -11.28 8.76
CA ILE A 78 2.49 -12.38 7.90
C ILE A 78 3.85 -12.93 8.34
N LEU A 79 4.83 -12.08 8.65
CA LEU A 79 6.15 -12.54 9.10
C LEU A 79 6.03 -13.43 10.35
N LYS A 80 5.13 -13.11 11.28
CA LYS A 80 4.87 -13.93 12.48
C LYS A 80 4.38 -15.35 12.17
N ILE A 81 3.72 -15.58 11.03
CA ILE A 81 3.23 -16.91 10.61
C ILE A 81 4.35 -17.76 9.99
N LEU A 82 5.34 -17.11 9.39
CA LEU A 82 6.39 -17.77 8.61
C LEU A 82 7.55 -18.24 9.49
N THR A 83 8.14 -19.38 9.10
CA THR A 83 9.36 -19.89 9.72
C THR A 83 10.56 -19.02 9.35
N PRO A 84 11.66 -19.03 10.13
CA PRO A 84 12.87 -18.27 9.81
C PRO A 84 13.41 -18.54 8.40
N GLU A 85 13.38 -19.79 7.94
CA GLU A 85 13.80 -20.16 6.58
C GLU A 85 12.90 -19.55 5.50
N GLN A 86 11.58 -19.54 5.70
CA GLN A 86 10.62 -18.90 4.80
C GLN A 86 10.79 -17.37 4.79
N ARG A 87 11.11 -16.77 5.94
CA ARG A 87 11.42 -15.33 6.03
C ARG A 87 12.68 -14.97 5.24
N ASN A 88 13.73 -15.78 5.32
CA ASN A 88 14.96 -15.54 4.55
C ASN A 88 14.71 -15.57 3.03
N LYS A 89 13.83 -16.45 2.55
CA LYS A 89 13.39 -16.46 1.14
C LYS A 89 12.59 -15.21 0.76
N LEU A 90 11.85 -14.63 1.69
CA LEU A 90 11.11 -13.37 1.48
C LEU A 90 12.02 -12.14 1.37
N VAL A 91 13.16 -12.10 2.07
CA VAL A 91 14.09 -10.96 2.04
C VAL A 91 14.66 -10.73 0.64
N GLY A 92 14.86 -11.80 -0.15
CA GLY A 92 15.26 -11.71 -1.56
C GLY A 92 14.14 -11.34 -2.53
N SER A 93 12.89 -11.24 -2.06
CA SER A 93 11.72 -10.92 -2.88
C SER A 93 11.39 -9.42 -2.85
N ARG A 94 10.58 -8.94 -3.81
CA ARG A 94 9.97 -7.58 -3.83
C ARG A 94 9.10 -7.25 -2.60
N TRP A 95 9.02 -8.16 -1.64
CA TRP A 95 8.28 -8.04 -0.40
C TRP A 95 8.98 -7.11 0.62
N GLY A 96 10.31 -6.99 0.53
CA GLY A 96 11.13 -6.05 1.32
C GLY A 96 11.52 -4.76 0.59
N ALA A 97 11.26 -4.67 -0.72
CA ALA A 97 11.47 -3.43 -1.46
C ALA A 97 10.43 -2.39 -0.99
N GLY A 98 10.89 -1.25 -0.48
CA GLY A 98 10.04 -0.15 0.00
C GLY A 98 9.04 0.34 -1.04
N LEU A 99 8.00 1.05 -0.57
CA LEU A 99 6.95 1.69 -1.39
C LEU A 99 7.45 2.94 -2.15
N GLY A 100 8.71 2.97 -2.56
CA GLY A 100 9.30 4.11 -3.25
C GLY A 100 10.59 3.71 -3.95
N SER A 101 10.70 4.12 -5.21
CA SER A 101 11.90 4.01 -6.06
C SER A 101 12.12 2.65 -6.73
N GLY A 102 11.19 2.24 -7.59
CA GLY A 102 11.62 1.67 -8.86
C GLY A 102 12.29 2.78 -9.70
N PRO A 103 13.28 2.49 -10.56
CA PRO A 103 13.87 3.50 -11.41
C PRO A 103 12.76 4.22 -12.17
N ARG A 104 12.59 5.53 -11.94
CA ARG A 104 11.94 6.41 -12.91
C ARG A 104 12.85 6.40 -14.13
N GLN A 105 12.68 5.40 -14.99
CA GLN A 105 13.21 5.47 -16.33
C GLN A 105 12.32 6.48 -17.05
N GLY A 106 12.64 7.77 -16.84
CA GLY A 106 12.18 8.87 -17.68
C GLY A 106 12.72 8.61 -19.08
N GLY A 107 11.96 7.87 -19.85
CA GLY A 107 12.21 7.62 -21.25
C GLY A 107 11.26 8.49 -22.07
N ARG A 108 11.84 9.58 -22.58
CA ARG A 108 11.35 10.52 -23.61
C ARG A 108 10.45 11.65 -23.13
#